data_AF-A0A7S3L024-F1
#
_entry.id   AF-A0A7S3L024-F1
#
_cell.length_a   1.000
_cell.length_b   1.000
_cell.length_c   1.000
_cell.angle_alpha   90.00
_cell.angle_beta   90.00
_cell.angle_gamma   90.00
#
_symmetry.space_group_name_H-M   'P 1'
#
loop_
_entity.id
_entity.type
_entity.pdbx_description
1 polymer ?
#
loop_
_entity_poly.entity_id
_entity_poly.type
_entity_poly.pdbx_seq_one_letter_code
_entity_poly.pdbx_strand_id
1 'polypeptide(L)'
;FNIQSKHLNSIEHLVEAAVQVGLDRNDVQSYLQSDQDKDEILDHAEEIKYLAEGIPTFIFTRLDREDVTPFAFSGAQPPEAFHRVFERLANLPPPDATKDSSCTVA
;
A
#
# COMPACT_ATOMS: atom_id res chain seq x y z
N PHE A 1 8.00 -7.25 14.65
CA PHE A 1 9.41 -6.91 14.90
C PHE A 1 10.27 -8.13 14.57
N ASN A 2 11.32 -7.96 13.77
CA ASN A 2 12.15 -9.03 13.22
C ASN A 2 12.72 -9.94 14.35
N ILE A 3 12.15 -11.12 14.54
CA ILE A 3 12.37 -11.96 15.73
C ILE A 3 13.70 -12.74 15.65
N GLN A 4 14.34 -12.79 14.47
CA GLN A 4 15.47 -13.71 14.23
C GLN A 4 16.83 -13.02 14.02
N SER A 5 16.92 -11.68 14.10
CA SER A 5 18.18 -10.93 13.92
C SER A 5 19.01 -11.37 12.71
N LYS A 6 18.37 -11.90 11.64
CA LYS A 6 19.05 -12.34 10.43
C LYS A 6 19.50 -11.13 9.62
N HIS A 7 20.68 -11.24 9.01
CA HIS A 7 21.20 -10.25 8.08
C HIS A 7 20.33 -10.20 6.83
N LEU A 8 19.45 -9.19 6.74
CA LEU A 8 18.53 -8.98 5.62
C LEU A 8 19.25 -8.58 4.31
N ASN A 9 20.56 -8.29 4.38
CA ASN A 9 21.41 -8.06 3.21
C ASN A 9 22.14 -9.34 2.72
N SER A 10 21.88 -10.50 3.32
CA SER A 10 22.41 -11.77 2.84
C SER A 10 21.45 -12.42 1.85
N ILE A 11 21.90 -12.62 0.61
CA ILE A 11 21.16 -13.36 -0.42
C ILE A 11 20.73 -14.73 0.13
N GLU A 12 21.61 -15.42 0.87
CA GLU A 12 21.31 -16.73 1.43
C GLU A 12 20.10 -16.72 2.38
N HIS A 13 20.03 -15.73 3.28
CA HIS A 13 18.89 -15.60 4.21
C HIS A 13 17.60 -15.20 3.50
N LEU A 14 17.69 -14.36 2.46
CA LEU A 14 16.53 -13.98 1.65
C LEU A 14 15.99 -15.18 0.86
N VAL A 15 16.86 -16.00 0.27
CA VAL A 15 16.48 -17.25 -0.40
C VAL A 15 15.85 -18.23 0.59
N GLU A 16 16.41 -18.37 1.79
CA GLU A 16 15.83 -19.24 2.83
C GLU A 16 14.42 -18.79 3.22
N ALA A 17 14.22 -17.49 3.44
CA ALA A 17 12.91 -16.92 3.76
C ALA A 17 11.89 -17.13 2.62
N ALA A 18 12.33 -16.98 1.37
CA ALA A 18 11.50 -17.21 0.19
C ALA A 18 11.06 -18.68 0.05
N VAL A 19 11.98 -19.63 0.29
CA VAL A 19 11.67 -21.06 0.26
C VAL A 19 10.66 -21.44 1.36
N GLN A 20 10.74 -20.80 2.54
CA GLN A 20 9.78 -21.05 3.64
C GLN A 20 8.34 -20.66 3.28
N VAL A 21 8.14 -19.73 2.34
CA VAL A 21 6.83 -19.34 1.83
C VAL A 21 6.46 -20.06 0.51
N GLY A 22 7.27 -21.02 0.07
CA GLY A 22 6.98 -21.91 -1.05
C GLY A 22 7.54 -21.48 -2.41
N LEU A 23 8.44 -20.50 -2.47
CA LEU A 23 9.08 -20.07 -3.72
C LEU A 23 10.25 -21.00 -4.11
N ASP A 24 10.54 -21.10 -5.41
CA ASP A 24 11.66 -21.88 -5.92
C ASP A 24 13.00 -21.22 -5.56
N ARG A 25 13.93 -22.05 -5.09
CA ARG A 25 15.26 -21.59 -4.64
C ARG A 25 16.08 -20.98 -5.77
N ASN A 26 16.14 -21.65 -6.92
CA ASN A 26 17.01 -21.27 -8.01
C ASN A 26 16.48 -20.02 -8.70
N ASP A 27 15.17 -19.92 -8.86
CA ASP A 27 14.52 -18.74 -9.45
C ASP A 27 14.76 -17.51 -8.56
N VAL A 28 14.51 -17.61 -7.24
CA VAL A 28 14.73 -16.51 -6.31
C VAL A 28 16.21 -16.14 -6.21
N GLN A 29 17.11 -17.12 -6.20
CA GLN A 29 18.54 -16.85 -6.17
C GLN A 29 19.00 -16.11 -7.43
N SER A 30 18.51 -16.53 -8.60
CA SER A 30 18.82 -15.88 -9.88
C SER A 30 18.29 -14.44 -9.91
N TYR A 31 17.05 -14.24 -9.43
CA TYR A 31 16.43 -12.92 -9.30
C TYR A 31 17.26 -11.99 -8.40
N LEU A 32 17.58 -12.42 -7.17
CA LEU A 32 18.34 -11.62 -6.19
C LEU A 32 19.79 -11.32 -6.61
N GLN A 33 20.35 -12.11 -7.54
CA GLN A 33 21.69 -11.90 -8.11
C GLN A 33 21.68 -11.02 -9.38
N SER A 34 20.50 -10.62 -9.84
CA SER A 34 20.32 -9.77 -11.00
C SER A 34 19.96 -8.34 -10.60
N ASP A 35 19.94 -7.42 -11.57
CA ASP A 35 19.35 -6.09 -11.42
C ASP A 35 17.87 -6.07 -11.83
N GLN A 36 17.21 -7.23 -11.94
CA GLN A 36 15.78 -7.31 -12.26
C GLN A 36 14.98 -6.48 -11.24
N ASP A 37 14.10 -5.63 -11.75
CA ASP A 37 13.20 -4.73 -11.00
C ASP A 37 13.91 -3.65 -10.14
N LYS A 38 15.24 -3.50 -10.25
CA LYS A 38 15.99 -2.48 -9.49
C LYS A 38 15.48 -1.06 -9.77
N ASP A 39 15.36 -0.69 -11.04
CA ASP A 39 14.93 0.65 -11.42
C ASP A 39 13.46 0.87 -11.02
N GLU A 40 12.60 -0.14 -11.22
CA GLU A 40 11.20 -0.09 -10.79
C GLU A 40 11.06 0.13 -9.27
N ILE A 41 11.83 -0.60 -8.46
CA ILE A 41 11.81 -0.46 -6.99
C ILE A 41 12.29 0.93 -6.56
N LEU A 42 13.34 1.45 -7.20
CA LEU A 42 13.87 2.79 -6.89
C LEU A 42 12.88 3.88 -7.30
N ASP A 43 12.31 3.79 -8.50
CA ASP A 43 11.32 4.74 -9.00
C ASP A 43 10.07 4.74 -8.11
N HIS A 44 9.55 3.56 -7.77
CA HIS A 44 8.40 3.44 -6.88
C HIS A 44 8.69 4.00 -5.48
N ALA A 45 9.91 3.78 -4.96
CA ALA A 45 10.31 4.35 -3.68
C ALA A 45 10.37 5.88 -3.72
N GLU A 46 10.85 6.48 -4.82
CA GLU A 46 10.83 7.95 -4.99
C GLU A 46 9.41 8.49 -5.14
N GLU A 47 8.54 7.84 -5.91
CA GLU A 47 7.13 8.24 -6.08
C GLU A 47 6.39 8.27 -4.74
N ILE A 48 6.54 7.21 -3.93
CA ILE A 48 5.84 7.09 -2.65
C ILE A 48 6.36 8.07 -1.60
N LYS A 49 7.63 8.51 -1.65
CA LYS A 49 8.16 9.53 -0.71
C LYS A 49 7.35 10.83 -0.70
N TYR A 50 6.72 11.19 -1.81
CA TYR A 50 5.89 12.38 -1.89
C TYR A 50 4.47 12.18 -1.33
N LEU A 51 4.02 10.92 -1.25
CA LEU A 51 2.69 10.56 -0.77
C LEU A 51 2.69 10.06 0.69
N ALA A 52 3.83 9.60 1.19
CA ALA A 52 3.99 8.99 2.50
C ALA A 52 4.90 9.82 3.41
N GLU A 53 4.34 10.37 4.49
CA GLU A 53 5.14 11.06 5.53
C GLU A 53 5.91 10.09 6.45
N GLY A 54 5.58 8.80 6.45
CA GLY A 54 6.27 7.77 7.24
C GLY A 54 5.64 6.38 7.15
N ILE A 55 6.45 5.33 7.34
CA ILE A 55 6.02 3.93 7.15
C ILE A 55 5.45 3.27 8.42
N PRO A 56 4.48 2.35 8.31
CA PRO A 56 3.73 2.02 7.10
C PRO A 56 2.74 3.14 6.72
N THR A 57 2.56 3.40 5.42
CA THR A 57 1.49 4.26 4.91
C THR A 57 0.44 3.39 4.22
N PHE A 58 -0.83 3.64 4.50
CA PHE A 58 -1.94 2.96 3.86
C PHE A 58 -2.74 3.97 3.05
N ILE A 59 -2.96 3.65 1.77
CA ILE A 59 -3.76 4.47 0.84
C ILE A 59 -5.00 3.66 0.48
N PHE A 60 -6.17 4.25 0.69
CA PHE A 60 -7.47 3.65 0.44
C PHE A 60 -8.18 4.42 -0.67
N THR A 61 -8.64 3.70 -1.68
CA THR A 61 -9.41 4.26 -2.80
C THR A 61 -10.53 3.29 -3.21
N ARG A 62 -11.46 3.78 -4.02
CA ARG A 62 -12.49 2.98 -4.66
C ARG A 62 -12.20 2.89 -6.15
N LEU A 63 -11.98 1.68 -6.64
CA LEU A 63 -11.69 1.43 -8.05
C LEU A 63 -12.90 1.73 -8.96
N ASP A 64 -14.11 1.74 -8.41
CA ASP A 64 -15.36 2.03 -9.13
C ASP A 64 -15.78 3.51 -9.05
N ARG A 65 -14.99 4.37 -8.39
CA ARG A 65 -15.35 5.77 -8.10
C ARG A 65 -14.16 6.71 -8.25
N GLU A 66 -14.01 7.29 -9.44
CA GLU A 66 -12.95 8.26 -9.75
C GLU A 66 -13.16 9.63 -9.07
N ASP A 67 -14.39 9.95 -8.66
CA ASP A 67 -14.75 11.19 -7.97
C ASP A 67 -14.30 11.23 -6.50
N VAL A 68 -13.78 10.12 -5.98
CA VAL A 68 -13.38 9.96 -4.59
C VAL A 68 -11.89 10.18 -4.46
N THR A 69 -11.50 11.25 -3.77
CA THR A 69 -10.10 11.46 -3.40
C THR A 69 -9.60 10.31 -2.51
N PRO A 70 -8.44 9.69 -2.82
CA PRO A 70 -7.86 8.67 -1.97
C PRO A 70 -7.66 9.16 -0.54
N PHE A 71 -7.99 8.31 0.43
CA PHE A 71 -7.72 8.56 1.84
C PHE A 71 -6.40 7.89 2.23
N ALA A 72 -5.52 8.60 2.90
CA ALA A 72 -4.24 8.05 3.34
C ALA A 72 -3.97 8.35 4.81
N PHE A 73 -3.29 7.42 5.49
CA PHE A 73 -2.68 7.71 6.78
C PHE A 73 -1.36 6.95 6.94
N SER A 74 -0.47 7.54 7.74
CA SER A 74 0.85 7.01 8.06
C SER A 74 0.91 6.47 9.50
N GLY A 75 1.77 5.46 9.70
CA GLY A 75 2.02 4.81 10.97
C GLY A 75 1.10 3.62 11.28
N ALA A 76 1.46 2.88 12.33
CA ALA A 76 0.68 1.75 12.84
C ALA A 76 -0.58 2.23 13.59
N GLN A 77 -1.57 2.72 12.84
CA GLN A 77 -2.85 3.16 13.39
C GLN A 77 -3.59 2.02 14.11
N PRO A 78 -4.43 2.34 15.10
CA PRO A 78 -5.24 1.33 15.77
C PRO A 78 -6.30 0.76 14.81
N PRO A 79 -6.75 -0.50 14.98
CA PRO A 79 -7.70 -1.16 14.08
C PRO A 79 -8.98 -0.36 13.81
N GLU A 80 -9.47 0.40 14.79
CA GLU A 80 -10.67 1.23 14.69
C GLU A 80 -10.52 2.33 13.64
N ALA A 81 -9.30 2.81 13.37
CA ALA A 81 -9.04 3.76 12.30
C ALA A 81 -9.33 3.14 10.93
N PHE A 82 -8.93 1.88 10.70
CA PHE A 82 -9.22 1.15 9.47
C PHE A 82 -10.72 0.94 9.29
N HIS A 83 -11.43 0.53 10.34
CA HIS A 83 -12.88 0.34 10.29
C HIS A 83 -13.60 1.63 9.85
N ARG A 84 -13.25 2.78 10.43
CA ARG A 84 -13.86 4.07 10.04
C ARG A 84 -13.62 4.42 8.57
N VAL A 85 -12.44 4.11 8.03
CA VAL A 85 -12.14 4.34 6.60
C VAL A 85 -12.99 3.44 5.71
N PHE A 86 -13.10 2.16 6.04
CA PHE A 86 -13.93 1.23 5.28
C PHE A 86 -15.42 1.61 5.34
N GLU A 87 -15.94 1.96 6.51
CA GLU A 87 -17.31 2.45 6.67
C GLU A 87 -17.54 3.73 5.85
N ARG A 88 -16.59 4.66 5.86
CA ARG A 88 -16.68 5.90 5.10
C ARG A 88 -16.75 5.62 3.59
N LEU A 89 -15.91 4.74 3.08
CA LEU A 89 -15.85 4.39 1.65
C LEU A 89 -17.07 3.56 1.20
N ALA A 90 -17.58 2.68 2.07
CA ALA A 90 -18.77 1.88 1.78
C ALA A 90 -20.04 2.75 1.67
N ASN A 91 -20.15 3.77 2.52
CA ASN A 91 -21.31 4.65 2.61
C ASN A 91 -21.18 5.95 1.79
N LEU A 92 -20.32 5.97 0.76
CA LEU A 92 -20.22 7.11 -0.13
C LEU A 92 -21.54 7.30 -0.89
N PRO A 93 -22.06 8.54 -1.00
CA PRO A 93 -23.27 8.80 -1.76
C PRO A 93 -23.02 8.51 -3.25
N PRO A 94 -24.09 8.29 -4.06
CA PRO A 94 -23.96 8.14 -5.50
C PRO A 94 -23.22 9.33 -6.12
N PRO A 95 -22.49 9.15 -7.24
CA PRO A 95 -21.67 10.19 -7.87
C PRO A 95 -22.41 11.52 -8.12
N ASP A 96 -23.71 11.46 -8.43
CA ASP A 96 -24.52 12.63 -8.79
C ASP A 96 -25.28 13.28 -7.63
N ALA A 97 -25.24 12.71 -6.42
CA ALA A 97 -26.02 13.21 -5.28
C ALA A 97 -25.52 14.55 -4.70
N THR A 98 -24.35 15.04 -5.13
CA THR A 98 -23.78 16.32 -4.68
C THR A 98 -24.22 17.53 -5.53
N LYS A 99 -24.97 17.33 -6.63
CA LYS A 99 -25.42 18.42 -7.52
C LYS A 99 -26.78 19.03 -7.14
N ASP A 100 -27.54 18.43 -6.22
CA ASP A 100 -28.93 18.86 -5.93
C ASP A 100 -29.07 19.76 -4.69
N SER A 101 -28.02 20.50 -4.31
CA SER A 101 -28.12 21.50 -3.22
C SER A 101 -28.28 22.96 -3.68
N SER A 102 -28.59 23.21 -4.95
CA SER A 102 -29.12 24.51 -5.40
C SER A 102 -30.62 24.43 -5.66
N CYS A 103 -31.42 24.20 -4.63
CA CYS A 103 -32.87 24.40 -4.70
C CYS A 103 -33.37 25.19 -3.47
N THR A 104 -33.55 26.48 -3.72
CA THR A 104 -34.55 27.40 -3.14
C THR A 104 -34.40 27.86 -1.69
N VAL A 105 -34.19 29.18 -1.51
CA VAL A 105 -35.17 30.02 -0.79
C VAL A 105 -35.36 31.32 -1.59
N ALA A 106 -36.64 31.62 -1.87
CA ALA A 106 -37.14 32.83 -2.52
C ALA A 106 -37.18 34.02 -1.55
#